data_AF-A0A2V6E297-F1
#
_entry.id   AF-A0A2V6E297-F1
#
_cell.length_a   1.000
_cell.length_b   1.000
_cell.length_c   1.000
_cell.angle_alpha   90.00
_cell.angle_beta   90.00
_cell.angle_gamma   90.00
#
_symmetry.space_group_name_H-M   'P 1'
#
loop_
_entity.id
_entity.type
_entity.pdbx_description
1 polymer ?
#
loop_
_entity_poly.entity_id
_entity_poly.type
_entity_poly.pdbx_seq_one_letter_code
_entity_poly.pdbx_strand_id
1 'polypeptide(L)'
;MAAQVSTPNRLARRSFLRNLGLGAALLAPGAALLSGSGKAWAKDGNEKEKNALTRGDVAILQLLAAAELIETDLWKQYNELGGVKAPDSGYKAGLIILDGDQPQYIADNTDDEISHAAFLNAYLKSKGEQEVDLNHFATLAPSQVSFVPQTGRLT
;
A
#
# COMPACT_ATOMS: atom_id res chain seq x y z
N MET A 1 -48.66 -20.54 21.32
CA MET A 1 -47.77 -19.83 22.25
C MET A 1 -46.51 -19.48 21.47
N ALA A 2 -46.37 -18.25 20.97
CA ALA A 2 -45.28 -17.85 20.09
C ALA A 2 -44.20 -17.10 20.90
N ALA A 3 -42.95 -17.52 20.79
CA ALA A 3 -41.81 -16.87 21.46
C ALA A 3 -41.34 -15.67 20.62
N GLN A 4 -41.32 -14.48 21.24
CA GLN A 4 -40.72 -13.27 20.68
C GLN A 4 -39.20 -13.34 20.82
N VAL A 5 -38.49 -13.29 19.68
CA VAL A 5 -37.04 -13.15 19.64
C VAL A 5 -36.68 -11.67 19.74
N SER A 6 -35.97 -11.27 20.80
CA SER A 6 -35.46 -9.91 20.97
C SER A 6 -34.37 -9.62 19.94
N THR A 7 -34.53 -8.53 19.19
CA THR A 7 -33.53 -8.03 18.23
C THR A 7 -32.40 -7.31 18.99
N PRO A 8 -31.11 -7.54 18.68
CA PRO A 8 -30.04 -6.83 19.36
C PRO A 8 -29.99 -5.35 18.93
N ASN A 9 -30.00 -4.46 19.91
CA ASN A 9 -29.85 -3.01 19.75
C ASN A 9 -28.51 -2.68 19.03
N ARG A 10 -28.57 -2.29 17.76
CA ARG A 10 -27.44 -1.72 17.02
C ARG A 10 -27.22 -0.25 17.36
N LEU A 11 -26.84 0.12 18.58
CA LEU A 11 -26.40 1.49 18.88
C LEU A 11 -25.36 1.52 20.02
N ALA A 12 -24.09 1.74 19.66
CA ALA A 12 -23.09 2.36 20.56
C ALA A 12 -21.79 2.83 19.85
N ARG A 13 -21.47 2.34 18.65
CA ARG A 13 -20.20 2.74 17.95
C ARG A 13 -20.13 4.22 17.58
N ARG A 14 -21.27 4.87 17.35
CA ARG A 14 -21.37 6.30 16.96
C ARG A 14 -21.35 7.25 18.17
N SER A 15 -21.69 6.77 19.37
CA SER A 15 -21.68 7.58 20.59
C SER A 15 -20.25 7.78 21.12
N PHE A 16 -19.40 6.76 20.94
CA PHE A 16 -17.98 6.82 21.33
C PHE A 16 -17.22 7.92 20.57
N LEU A 17 -17.43 8.03 19.24
CA LEU A 17 -16.84 9.09 18.42
C LEU A 17 -17.40 10.49 18.73
N ARG A 18 -18.65 10.59 19.21
CA ARG A 18 -19.25 11.89 19.55
C ARG A 18 -18.75 12.44 20.89
N ASN A 19 -18.44 11.57 21.86
CA ASN A 19 -17.98 11.99 23.18
C ASN A 19 -16.47 12.23 23.29
N LEU A 20 -15.67 11.83 22.29
CA LEU A 20 -14.25 12.17 22.19
C LEU A 20 -14.01 13.65 21.80
N GLY A 21 -15.02 14.33 21.26
CA GLY A 21 -14.90 15.69 20.74
C GLY A 21 -14.94 16.83 21.76
N LEU A 22 -15.16 16.58 23.06
CA LEU A 22 -15.42 17.67 24.02
C LEU A 22 -14.64 17.59 25.35
N GLY A 23 -13.75 16.62 25.57
CA GLY A 23 -13.11 16.48 26.89
C GLY A 23 -11.65 15.98 26.97
N ALA A 24 -11.06 15.48 25.87
CA ALA A 24 -9.73 14.86 25.91
C ALA A 24 -8.60 15.74 25.35
N ALA A 25 -8.86 17.03 25.10
CA ALA A 25 -7.92 17.91 24.41
C ALA A 25 -6.81 18.51 25.31
N LEU A 26 -6.77 18.22 26.62
CA LEU A 26 -5.93 18.98 27.55
C LEU A 26 -4.80 18.22 28.25
N LEU A 27 -4.59 16.90 28.06
CA LEU A 27 -3.57 16.17 28.83
C LEU A 27 -2.70 15.17 28.05
N ALA A 28 -2.75 15.12 26.71
CA ALA A 28 -1.87 14.25 25.93
C ALA A 28 -0.84 15.09 25.15
N PRO A 29 0.48 14.81 25.25
CA PRO A 29 1.49 15.35 24.35
C PRO A 29 1.25 14.79 22.94
N GLY A 30 0.35 15.45 22.20
CA GLY A 30 -0.14 14.99 20.90
C GLY A 30 -1.33 15.81 20.38
N ALA A 31 -2.06 16.51 21.24
CA ALA A 31 -3.18 17.37 20.83
C ALA A 31 -2.74 18.62 20.04
N ALA A 32 -1.46 19.01 20.10
CA ALA A 32 -0.91 20.10 19.28
C ALA A 32 -0.78 19.74 17.79
N LEU A 33 -0.83 18.45 17.43
CA LEU A 33 -0.71 18.01 16.03
C LEU A 33 -2.04 18.06 15.26
N LEU A 34 -3.18 18.13 15.95
CA LEU A 34 -4.49 18.11 15.30
C LEU A 34 -5.14 19.50 15.18
N SER A 35 -4.69 20.49 15.97
CA SER A 35 -5.12 21.89 15.84
C SER A 35 -4.38 22.65 14.73
N GLY A 36 -3.31 22.07 14.17
CA GLY A 36 -2.54 22.64 13.05
C GLY A 36 -3.03 22.26 11.65
N SER A 37 -3.88 21.22 11.52
CA SER A 37 -4.24 20.63 10.22
C SER A 37 -5.28 21.43 9.42
N GLY A 38 -5.88 22.47 10.02
CA GLY A 38 -6.92 23.28 9.37
C GLY A 38 -6.43 24.54 8.65
N LYS A 39 -5.12 24.84 8.66
CA LYS A 39 -4.55 26.11 8.15
C LYS A 39 -3.33 25.96 7.24
N ALA A 40 -3.12 24.79 6.64
CA ALA A 40 -2.15 24.61 5.56
C ALA A 40 -2.82 23.92 4.38
N TRP A 41 -2.93 24.45 3.17
CA TRP A 41 -2.49 25.70 2.57
C TRP A 41 -3.42 25.92 1.37
N ALA A 42 -4.17 27.02 1.35
CA ALA A 42 -4.67 27.60 0.12
C ALA A 42 -4.08 29.01 0.09
N LYS A 43 -2.88 29.13 -0.46
CA LYS A 43 -2.28 30.43 -0.75
C LYS A 43 -2.41 30.62 -2.25
N ASP A 44 -3.18 31.63 -2.64
CA ASP A 44 -3.25 32.16 -4.00
C ASP A 44 -1.88 32.67 -4.46
N GLY A 45 -1.38 32.25 -5.64
CA GLY A 45 -0.39 33.02 -6.38
C GLY A 45 0.32 32.34 -7.57
N ASN A 46 0.00 32.80 -8.78
CA ASN A 46 0.65 32.51 -10.09
C ASN A 46 0.27 31.21 -10.81
N GLU A 47 0.15 31.29 -12.14
CA GLU A 47 -0.18 30.17 -13.03
C GLU A 47 0.81 28.98 -12.97
N LYS A 48 1.98 29.17 -12.34
CA LYS A 48 2.93 28.09 -11.99
C LYS A 48 2.48 27.24 -10.79
N GLU A 49 1.68 27.78 -9.87
CA GLU A 49 1.13 27.04 -8.72
C GLU A 49 -0.03 26.11 -9.11
N LYS A 50 -0.75 26.39 -10.20
CA LYS A 50 -1.90 25.55 -10.63
C LYS A 50 -1.52 24.11 -11.02
N ASN A 51 -0.23 23.83 -11.21
CA ASN A 51 0.30 22.53 -11.63
C ASN A 51 1.17 21.85 -10.57
N ALA A 52 1.40 22.51 -9.44
CA ALA A 52 2.17 21.98 -8.31
C ALA A 52 1.27 21.12 -7.43
N LEU A 53 1.78 19.97 -7.00
CA LEU A 53 1.06 19.09 -6.08
C LEU A 53 0.99 19.74 -4.70
N THR A 54 -0.14 19.61 -4.00
CA THR A 54 -0.16 20.02 -2.59
C THR A 54 0.69 19.05 -1.78
N ARG A 55 1.14 19.46 -0.58
CA ARG A 55 1.85 18.54 0.33
C ARG A 55 1.06 17.29 0.66
N GLY A 56 -0.27 17.39 0.69
CA GLY A 56 -1.15 16.24 0.91
C GLY A 56 -1.09 15.27 -0.28
N ASP A 57 -1.18 15.80 -1.50
CA ASP A 57 -1.10 14.97 -2.72
C ASP A 57 0.26 14.27 -2.83
N VAL A 58 1.35 15.00 -2.55
CA VAL A 58 2.71 14.41 -2.54
C VAL A 58 2.80 13.27 -1.54
N ALA A 59 2.30 13.47 -0.31
CA ALA A 59 2.33 12.43 0.71
C ALA A 59 1.50 11.20 0.33
N ILE A 60 0.35 11.38 -0.32
CA ILE A 60 -0.47 10.26 -0.83
C ILE A 60 0.26 9.52 -1.94
N LEU A 61 0.84 10.24 -2.91
CA LEU A 61 1.58 9.62 -4.01
C LEU A 61 2.81 8.87 -3.53
N GLN A 62 3.53 9.41 -2.54
CA GLN A 62 4.66 8.72 -1.92
C GLN A 62 4.20 7.49 -1.12
N LEU A 63 3.08 7.57 -0.41
CA LEU A 63 2.52 6.40 0.28
C LEU A 63 2.15 5.30 -0.72
N LEU A 64 1.49 5.64 -1.82
CA LEU A 64 1.16 4.69 -2.88
C LEU A 64 2.42 4.13 -3.54
N ALA A 65 3.41 4.97 -3.87
CA ALA A 65 4.68 4.50 -4.44
C ALA A 65 5.41 3.52 -3.52
N ALA A 66 5.39 3.76 -2.20
CA ALA A 66 5.93 2.83 -1.22
C ALA A 66 5.15 1.50 -1.19
N ALA A 67 3.81 1.55 -1.25
CA ALA A 67 2.98 0.36 -1.31
C ALA A 67 3.27 -0.46 -2.57
N GLU A 68 3.30 0.17 -3.75
CA GLU A 68 3.60 -0.51 -5.02
C GLU A 68 4.99 -1.15 -5.03
N LEU A 69 5.99 -0.54 -4.39
CA LEU A 69 7.33 -1.15 -4.25
C LEU A 69 7.32 -2.41 -3.37
N ILE A 70 6.51 -2.41 -2.30
CA ILE A 70 6.34 -3.58 -1.42
C ILE A 70 5.57 -4.69 -2.16
N GLU A 71 4.48 -4.33 -2.84
CA GLU A 71 3.69 -5.28 -3.64
C GLU A 71 4.52 -5.85 -4.79
N THR A 72 5.34 -5.04 -5.44
CA THR A 72 6.30 -5.49 -6.45
C THR A 72 7.23 -6.57 -5.91
N ASP A 73 7.78 -6.41 -4.70
CA ASP A 73 8.67 -7.42 -4.11
C ASP A 73 7.91 -8.72 -3.82
N LEU A 74 6.71 -8.64 -3.24
CA LEU A 74 5.85 -9.80 -2.97
C LEU A 74 5.49 -10.55 -4.25
N TRP A 75 5.03 -9.86 -5.28
CA TRP A 75 4.64 -10.47 -6.55
C TRP A 75 5.85 -11.05 -7.28
N LYS A 76 7.01 -10.39 -7.25
CA LYS A 76 8.25 -10.98 -7.78
C LYS A 76 8.60 -12.29 -7.10
N GLN A 77 8.54 -12.34 -5.77
CA GLN A 77 8.81 -13.59 -5.04
C GLN A 77 7.80 -14.69 -5.40
N TYR A 78 6.52 -14.34 -5.58
CA TYR A 78 5.52 -15.31 -6.02
C TYR A 78 5.76 -15.78 -7.47
N ASN A 79 6.10 -14.86 -8.37
CA ASN A 79 6.40 -15.13 -9.78
C ASN A 79 7.65 -15.99 -9.96
N GLU A 80 8.66 -15.83 -9.11
CA GLU A 80 9.85 -16.68 -9.08
C GLU A 80 9.50 -18.15 -8.81
N LEU A 81 8.45 -18.42 -8.02
CA LEU A 81 8.03 -19.77 -7.61
C LEU A 81 6.91 -20.38 -8.48
N GLY A 82 5.95 -19.56 -8.90
CA GLY A 82 4.70 -20.01 -9.52
C GLY A 82 4.40 -19.40 -10.88
N GLY A 83 5.20 -18.42 -11.33
CA GLY A 83 4.99 -17.71 -12.58
C GLY A 83 5.24 -18.54 -13.83
N VAL A 84 4.86 -17.99 -14.99
CA VAL A 84 5.05 -18.65 -16.31
C VAL A 84 6.50 -19.11 -16.50
N LYS A 85 7.47 -18.26 -16.13
CA LYS A 85 8.91 -18.51 -16.28
C LYS A 85 9.55 -19.26 -15.11
N ALA A 86 8.80 -19.54 -14.04
CA ALA A 86 9.31 -20.35 -12.92
C ALA A 86 9.58 -21.78 -13.41
N PRO A 87 10.67 -22.43 -12.95
CA PRO A 87 10.93 -23.84 -13.24
C PRO A 87 9.77 -24.74 -12.82
N ASP A 88 9.61 -25.85 -13.54
CA ASP A 88 8.59 -26.84 -13.19
C ASP A 88 8.86 -27.42 -11.80
N SER A 89 7.84 -27.36 -10.96
CA SER A 89 7.90 -27.80 -9.57
C SER A 89 6.54 -28.36 -9.15
N GLY A 90 6.51 -29.16 -8.08
CA GLY A 90 5.25 -29.64 -7.50
C GLY A 90 4.34 -28.48 -7.06
N TYR A 91 4.93 -27.35 -6.67
CA TYR A 91 4.19 -26.13 -6.32
C TYR A 91 3.48 -25.52 -7.53
N LYS A 92 4.22 -25.25 -8.62
CA LYS A 92 3.66 -24.72 -9.88
C LYS A 92 2.62 -25.67 -10.48
N ALA A 93 2.87 -26.99 -10.44
CA ALA A 93 1.90 -27.99 -10.87
C ALA A 93 0.62 -27.96 -10.02
N GLY A 94 0.75 -27.77 -8.71
CA GLY A 94 -0.40 -27.60 -7.81
C GLY A 94 -1.24 -26.36 -8.14
N LEU A 95 -0.59 -25.23 -8.46
CA LEU A 95 -1.28 -24.02 -8.91
C LEU A 95 -2.09 -24.25 -10.19
N ILE A 96 -1.48 -24.91 -11.19
CA ILE A 96 -2.12 -25.23 -12.48
C ILE A 96 -3.35 -26.15 -12.31
N ILE A 97 -3.31 -27.07 -11.34
CA ILE A 97 -4.47 -27.93 -11.03
C ILE A 97 -5.64 -27.11 -10.47
N LEU A 98 -5.36 -26.07 -9.67
CA LEU A 98 -6.38 -25.19 -9.13
C LEU A 98 -6.97 -24.27 -10.21
N ASP A 99 -6.09 -23.69 -11.03
CA ASP A 99 -6.44 -22.85 -12.17
C ASP A 99 -5.32 -22.91 -13.23
N GLY A 100 -5.67 -23.30 -14.45
CA GLY A 100 -4.72 -23.49 -15.55
C GLY A 100 -3.98 -22.21 -15.95
N ASP A 101 -4.61 -21.06 -15.76
CA ASP A 101 -4.05 -19.75 -16.11
C ASP A 101 -3.34 -19.09 -14.93
N GLN A 102 -3.25 -19.75 -13.77
CA GLN A 102 -2.65 -19.21 -12.57
C GLN A 102 -1.20 -18.72 -12.76
N PRO A 103 -0.30 -19.42 -13.49
CA PRO A 103 1.05 -18.90 -13.74
C PRO A 103 1.07 -17.61 -14.55
N GLN A 104 0.13 -17.45 -15.49
CA GLN A 104 0.01 -16.25 -16.33
C GLN A 104 -0.51 -15.07 -15.50
N TYR A 105 -1.55 -15.29 -14.70
CA TYR A 105 -2.06 -14.30 -13.76
C TYR A 105 -0.97 -13.76 -12.83
N ILE A 106 -0.15 -14.65 -12.25
CA ILE A 106 0.97 -14.23 -11.38
C ILE A 106 1.98 -13.36 -12.13
N ALA A 107 2.33 -13.76 -13.34
CA ALA A 107 3.30 -13.03 -14.15
C ALA A 107 2.77 -11.65 -14.56
N ASP A 108 1.53 -11.57 -15.02
CA ASP A 108 0.91 -10.31 -15.46
C ASP A 108 0.74 -9.33 -14.30
N ASN A 109 0.23 -9.79 -13.14
CA ASN A 109 0.16 -8.95 -11.94
C ASN A 109 1.53 -8.47 -11.47
N THR A 110 2.57 -9.30 -11.62
CA THR A 110 3.94 -8.87 -11.29
C THR A 110 4.41 -7.75 -12.22
N ASP A 111 4.15 -7.88 -13.52
CA ASP A 111 4.50 -6.85 -14.50
C ASP A 111 3.69 -5.55 -14.27
N ASP A 112 2.41 -5.68 -13.88
CA ASP A 112 1.55 -4.56 -13.50
C ASP A 112 2.12 -3.79 -12.32
N GLU A 113 2.44 -4.44 -11.19
CA GLU A 113 2.95 -3.73 -10.01
C GLU A 113 4.34 -3.10 -10.25
N ILE A 114 5.20 -3.76 -11.05
CA ILE A 114 6.46 -3.15 -11.49
C ILE A 114 6.19 -1.84 -12.26
N SER A 115 5.19 -1.86 -13.14
CA SER A 115 4.82 -0.69 -13.94
C SER A 115 4.17 0.40 -13.10
N HIS A 116 3.34 0.07 -12.11
CA HIS A 116 2.71 1.02 -11.18
C HIS A 116 3.75 1.72 -10.31
N ALA A 117 4.68 0.96 -9.71
CA ALA A 117 5.77 1.50 -8.93
C ALA A 117 6.65 2.45 -9.76
N ALA A 118 7.00 2.04 -10.99
CA ALA A 118 7.77 2.86 -11.91
C ALA A 118 7.01 4.15 -12.30
N PHE A 119 5.72 4.03 -12.59
CA PHE A 119 4.88 5.17 -12.95
C PHE A 119 4.78 6.20 -11.83
N LEU A 120 4.50 5.79 -10.59
CA LEU A 120 4.34 6.73 -9.47
C LEU A 120 5.64 7.47 -9.17
N ASN A 121 6.78 6.78 -9.17
CA ASN A 121 8.08 7.43 -8.99
C ASN A 121 8.41 8.38 -10.14
N ALA A 122 8.18 7.97 -11.40
CA ALA A 122 8.38 8.84 -12.54
C ALA A 122 7.45 10.07 -12.50
N TYR A 123 6.21 9.91 -12.03
CA TYR A 123 5.26 11.00 -11.90
C TYR A 123 5.69 11.98 -10.81
N LEU A 124 6.09 11.50 -9.62
CA LEU A 124 6.67 12.32 -8.55
C LEU A 124 7.86 13.13 -9.08
N LYS A 125 8.80 12.46 -9.75
CA LYS A 125 9.97 13.10 -10.37
C LYS A 125 9.58 14.17 -11.40
N SER A 126 8.58 13.90 -12.24
CA SER A 126 8.10 14.84 -13.26
C SER A 126 7.50 16.12 -12.65
N LYS A 127 7.04 16.05 -11.40
CA LYS A 127 6.53 17.17 -10.61
C LYS A 127 7.60 17.85 -9.74
N GLY A 128 8.84 17.38 -9.80
CA GLY A 128 9.94 17.90 -8.99
C GLY A 128 9.93 17.40 -7.54
N GLU A 129 9.14 16.37 -7.25
CA GLU A 129 9.01 15.78 -5.92
C GLU A 129 9.98 14.62 -5.73
N GLN A 130 10.24 14.28 -4.46
CA GLN A 130 11.14 13.20 -4.10
C GLN A 130 10.49 11.84 -4.42
N GLU A 131 11.22 11.02 -5.17
CA GLU A 131 10.90 9.61 -5.43
C GLU A 131 11.02 8.77 -4.15
N VAL A 132 10.31 7.65 -4.10
CA VAL A 132 10.41 6.67 -3.02
C VAL A 132 11.41 5.59 -3.41
N ASP A 133 12.36 5.35 -2.51
CA ASP A 133 13.33 4.25 -2.59
C ASP A 133 13.35 3.49 -1.26
N LEU A 134 13.07 2.20 -1.31
CA LEU A 134 13.06 1.31 -0.15
C LEU A 134 14.27 0.35 -0.13
N ASN A 135 15.21 0.44 -1.06
CA ASN A 135 16.33 -0.50 -1.20
C ASN A 135 17.16 -0.67 0.08
N HIS A 136 17.28 0.39 0.88
CA HIS A 136 17.98 0.33 2.17
C HIS A 136 17.35 -0.68 3.15
N PHE A 137 16.05 -0.95 3.02
CA PHE A 137 15.31 -1.89 3.86
C PHE A 137 15.29 -3.32 3.30
N ALA A 138 15.81 -3.55 2.09
CA ALA A 138 15.82 -4.86 1.42
C ALA A 138 16.86 -5.81 2.04
N THR A 139 16.64 -6.18 3.30
CA THR A 139 17.59 -6.88 4.17
C THR A 139 17.14 -8.29 4.53
N LEU A 140 15.91 -8.65 4.17
CA LEU A 140 15.37 -9.98 4.47
C LEU A 140 16.00 -11.03 3.54
N ALA A 141 16.20 -12.22 4.11
CA ALA A 141 16.72 -13.35 3.36
C ALA A 141 15.63 -13.91 2.44
N PRO A 142 15.94 -14.19 1.16
CA PRO A 142 14.97 -14.77 0.23
C PRO A 142 14.69 -16.25 0.51
N SER A 143 13.74 -16.82 -0.24
CA SER A 143 13.42 -18.24 -0.21
C SER A 143 14.66 -19.12 -0.48
N GLN A 144 14.72 -20.26 0.23
CA GLN A 144 15.80 -21.26 0.11
C GLN A 144 15.65 -22.18 -1.11
N VAL A 145 14.65 -21.94 -1.96
CA VAL A 145 14.44 -22.71 -3.19
C VAL A 145 15.59 -22.44 -4.15
N SER A 146 16.24 -23.51 -4.62
CA SER A 146 17.53 -23.44 -5.35
C SER A 146 17.58 -22.51 -6.57
N PHE A 147 16.45 -22.28 -7.24
CA PHE A 147 16.37 -21.42 -8.42
C PHE A 147 15.96 -19.96 -8.11
N VAL A 148 15.65 -19.64 -6.85
CA VAL A 148 15.28 -18.29 -6.44
C VAL A 148 16.53 -17.42 -6.30
N PRO A 149 16.57 -16.21 -6.89
CA PRO A 149 17.67 -15.27 -6.70
C PRO A 149 17.92 -14.96 -5.22
N GLN A 150 19.18 -15.12 -4.79
CA GLN A 150 19.61 -14.91 -3.41
C GLN A 150 19.97 -13.44 -3.13
N THR A 151 19.09 -12.54 -3.54
CA THR A 151 19.20 -11.09 -3.28
C THR A 151 18.30 -10.70 -2.10
N GLY A 152 18.67 -9.63 -1.39
CA GLY A 152 17.89 -9.12 -0.26
C GLY A 152 16.46 -8.72 -0.68
N ARG A 153 15.51 -8.93 0.23
CA ARG A 153 14.07 -8.70 0.00
C ARG A 153 13.51 -7.64 0.94
N LEU A 154 12.48 -6.93 0.46
CA LEU A 154 11.69 -6.02 1.30
C LEU A 154 10.71 -6.80 2.17
N THR A 155 10.30 -7.98 1.71
CA THR A 155 9.29 -8.85 2.33
C THR A 155 9.76 -10.28 2.53
#